data_AF-A0A5N6PB12-F1
#
_entry.id   AF-A0A5N6PB12-F1
#
_cell.length_a   1.000
_cell.length_b   1.000
_cell.length_c   1.000
_cell.angle_alpha   90.00
_cell.angle_beta   90.00
_cell.angle_gamma   90.00
#
_symmetry.space_group_name_H-M   'P 1'
#
loop_
_entity.id
_entity.type
_entity.pdbx_description
1 polymer ?
#
loop_
_entity_poly.entity_id
_entity_poly.type
_entity_poly.pdbx_seq_one_letter_code
_entity_poly.pdbx_strand_id
1 'polypeptide(L)'
;MLTEDVQAMLELYEATYMRVQDEAILDNALVFTKTRLSNIANDPLCDGGLSTQIKEALERPIRKRLPRLDALRYIPIYQQDVSHNKSLLRLAKLGFNLLQSLHKKELSQLSNDTYDAYGTYEELVIFTNAVQRWSIACMDELPSYMKLIYKSLLDVYEEMEETMAKEGKAHHVNYAKEAMKEMITNFMAEAKWRREGYIPTVEEHKSVSFMSCGYKMLTIVGFVGMGDIITDESFEWVLGNPPLIKASSEICRLMDDIVGHKVR
;
A
#
# COMPACT_ATOMS: atom_id res chain seq x y z
N MET A 1 -16.58 30.95 20.71
CA MET A 1 -16.30 31.36 19.31
C MET A 1 -15.73 30.27 18.40
N LEU A 2 -15.53 29.02 18.86
CA LEU A 2 -15.30 27.83 17.99
C LEU A 2 -16.40 26.76 18.14
N THR A 3 -17.35 26.97 19.06
CA THR A 3 -18.36 25.98 19.47
C THR A 3 -19.66 26.02 18.67
N GLU A 4 -19.85 27.06 17.86
CA GLU A 4 -21.07 27.34 17.09
C GLU A 4 -20.87 27.17 15.58
N ASP A 5 -19.61 27.23 15.11
CA ASP A 5 -19.28 26.98 13.71
C ASP A 5 -18.87 25.51 13.52
N VAL A 6 -19.83 24.70 13.08
CA VAL A 6 -19.64 23.26 12.86
C VAL A 6 -18.68 23.01 11.69
N GLN A 7 -18.67 23.88 10.68
CA GLN A 7 -17.82 23.74 9.50
C GLN A 7 -16.36 24.02 9.86
N ALA A 8 -16.09 25.11 10.58
CA ALA A 8 -14.74 25.40 11.09
C ALA A 8 -14.23 24.29 12.02
N MET A 9 -15.12 23.65 12.80
CA MET A 9 -14.77 22.53 13.66
C MET A 9 -14.41 21.27 12.87
N LEU A 10 -15.13 21.01 11.77
CA LEU A 10 -14.83 19.91 10.87
C LEU A 10 -13.49 20.13 10.17
N GLU A 11 -13.20 21.35 9.73
CA GLU A 11 -11.91 21.69 9.12
C GLU A 11 -10.76 21.56 10.12
N LEU A 12 -10.94 22.02 11.36
CA LEU A 12 -9.97 21.85 12.42
C LEU A 12 -9.74 20.36 12.73
N TYR A 13 -10.80 19.56 12.79
CA TYR A 13 -10.71 18.10 12.94
C TYR A 13 -9.84 17.48 11.84
N GLU A 14 -10.10 17.81 10.58
CA GLU A 14 -9.32 17.31 9.44
C GLU A 14 -7.85 17.78 9.50
N ALA A 15 -7.61 19.03 9.90
CA ALA A 15 -6.26 19.58 10.08
C ALA A 15 -5.48 18.85 11.18
N THR A 16 -6.14 18.33 12.23
CA THR A 16 -5.44 17.59 13.29
C THR A 16 -4.83 16.26 12.83
N TYR A 17 -5.24 15.74 11.68
CA TYR A 17 -4.61 14.57 11.04
C TYR A 17 -3.34 14.92 10.28
N MET A 18 -2.94 16.19 10.29
CA MET A 18 -1.66 16.69 9.78
C MET A 18 -0.59 16.92 10.82
N ARG A 19 -0.91 16.63 12.09
CA ARG A 19 0.02 16.85 13.18
C ARG A 19 1.31 16.05 13.04
N VAL A 20 2.40 16.64 13.49
CA VAL A 20 3.70 15.98 13.67
C VAL A 20 3.97 15.73 15.14
N GLN A 21 5.11 15.09 15.44
CA GLN A 21 5.52 14.84 16.81
C GLN A 21 5.67 16.15 17.59
N ASP A 22 5.29 16.13 18.87
CA ASP A 22 5.38 17.23 19.83
C ASP A 22 4.38 18.40 19.64
N GLU A 23 3.38 18.25 18.76
CA GLU A 23 2.29 19.22 18.59
C GLU A 23 1.10 18.96 19.53
N ALA A 24 1.33 19.12 20.85
CA ALA A 24 0.32 18.85 21.88
C ALA A 24 -1.00 19.63 21.70
N ILE A 25 -0.95 20.80 21.06
CA ILE A 25 -2.15 21.58 20.74
C ILE A 25 -3.05 20.86 19.73
N LEU A 26 -2.49 20.17 18.75
CA LEU A 26 -3.25 19.41 17.76
C LEU A 26 -3.74 18.07 18.31
N ASP A 27 -3.03 17.47 19.27
CA ASP A 27 -3.55 16.32 20.03
C ASP A 27 -4.80 16.69 20.83
N ASN A 28 -4.73 17.82 21.56
CA ASN A 28 -5.87 18.34 22.31
C ASN A 28 -7.03 18.75 21.39
N ALA A 29 -6.72 19.39 20.26
CA ALA A 29 -7.72 19.78 19.26
C ALA A 29 -8.39 18.56 18.63
N LEU A 30 -7.67 17.45 18.38
CA LEU A 30 -8.26 16.21 17.86
C LEU A 30 -9.30 15.67 18.85
N VAL A 31 -8.94 15.56 20.14
CA VAL A 31 -9.84 15.06 21.17
C VAL A 31 -11.07 15.97 21.30
N PHE A 32 -10.85 17.28 21.35
CA PHE A 32 -11.91 18.28 21.47
C PHE A 32 -12.89 18.22 20.30
N THR A 33 -12.38 18.34 19.07
CA THR A 33 -13.20 18.36 17.85
C THR A 33 -13.92 17.04 17.64
N LYS A 34 -13.25 15.89 17.83
CA LYS A 34 -13.86 14.57 17.70
C LYS A 34 -15.06 14.39 18.63
N THR A 35 -14.92 14.74 19.90
CA THR A 35 -16.01 14.64 20.88
C THR A 35 -17.19 15.53 20.50
N ARG A 36 -16.92 16.78 20.12
CA ARG A 36 -17.98 17.74 19.82
C ARG A 36 -18.71 17.41 18.51
N LEU A 37 -17.99 17.04 17.46
CA LEU A 37 -18.55 16.57 16.19
C LEU A 37 -19.39 15.30 16.39
N SER A 38 -18.94 14.37 17.23
CA SER A 38 -19.70 13.15 17.54
C SER A 38 -21.03 13.48 18.24
N ASN A 39 -21.05 14.45 19.15
CA ASN A 39 -22.28 14.91 19.79
C ASN A 39 -23.23 15.58 18.79
N ILE A 40 -22.72 16.45 17.92
CA ILE A 40 -23.51 17.14 16.89
C ILE A 40 -24.12 16.14 15.90
N ALA A 41 -23.36 15.14 15.46
CA ALA A 41 -23.85 14.16 14.49
C ALA A 41 -24.95 13.24 15.04
N ASN A 42 -25.05 13.12 16.37
CA ASN A 42 -26.07 12.32 17.07
C ASN A 42 -27.23 13.16 17.59
N ASP A 43 -27.19 14.48 17.45
CA ASP A 43 -28.29 15.37 17.81
C ASP A 43 -29.45 15.20 16.81
N PRO A 44 -30.67 14.87 17.26
CA PRO A 44 -31.85 14.77 16.39
C PRO A 44 -32.18 16.06 15.64
N LEU A 45 -31.70 17.22 16.10
CA LEU A 45 -31.92 18.53 15.50
C LEU A 45 -30.89 18.88 14.41
N CYS A 46 -29.85 18.05 14.23
CA CYS A 46 -28.82 18.27 13.23
C CYS A 46 -29.35 17.98 11.81
N ASP A 47 -28.98 18.81 10.85
CA ASP A 47 -29.29 18.57 9.44
C ASP A 47 -28.78 17.19 8.99
N GLY A 48 -29.61 16.45 8.24
CA GLY A 48 -29.28 15.08 7.84
C GLY A 48 -28.05 14.99 6.93
N GLY A 49 -27.86 15.97 6.05
CA GLY A 49 -26.69 16.07 5.18
C GLY A 49 -25.42 16.33 5.99
N LEU A 50 -25.47 17.33 6.89
CA LEU A 50 -24.37 17.67 7.77
C LEU A 50 -24.01 16.53 8.74
N SER A 51 -25.01 15.87 9.34
CA SER A 51 -24.80 14.69 10.21
C SER A 51 -24.07 13.57 9.46
N THR A 52 -24.43 13.35 8.20
CA THR A 52 -23.79 12.34 7.34
C THR A 52 -22.33 12.72 7.06
N GLN A 53 -22.08 13.96 6.65
CA GLN A 53 -20.74 14.46 6.39
C GLN A 53 -19.81 14.34 7.62
N ILE A 54 -20.31 14.68 8.80
CA ILE A 54 -19.57 14.55 10.04
C ILE A 54 -19.26 13.08 10.36
N LYS A 55 -20.24 12.18 10.21
CA LYS A 55 -20.03 10.74 10.44
C LYS A 55 -18.99 10.16 9.50
N GLU A 56 -19.03 10.52 8.21
CA GLU A 56 -18.02 10.08 7.25
C GLU A 56 -16.62 10.58 7.58
N ALA A 57 -16.48 11.85 8.03
CA ALA A 57 -15.21 12.40 8.50
C ALA A 57 -14.69 11.67 9.75
N LEU A 58 -15.56 11.44 10.73
CA LEU A 58 -15.20 10.74 11.98
C LEU A 58 -14.82 9.27 11.75
N GLU A 59 -15.43 8.61 10.76
CA GLU A 59 -15.08 7.25 10.37
C GLU A 59 -13.73 7.22 9.62
N ARG A 60 -13.57 8.10 8.62
CA ARG A 60 -12.38 8.18 7.79
C ARG A 60 -12.04 9.66 7.52
N PRO A 61 -11.04 10.22 8.22
CA PRO A 61 -10.54 11.57 7.96
C PRO A 61 -9.93 11.67 6.57
N ILE A 62 -10.06 12.82 5.90
CA ILE A 62 -9.60 13.08 4.53
C ILE A 62 -8.14 12.64 4.34
N ARG A 63 -7.26 12.93 5.30
CA ARG A 63 -5.84 12.56 5.21
C ARG A 63 -5.55 11.05 5.26
N LYS A 64 -6.49 10.25 5.74
CA LYS A 64 -6.44 8.78 5.72
C LYS A 64 -7.30 8.18 4.61
N ARG A 65 -8.08 9.00 3.89
CA ARG A 65 -8.83 8.53 2.73
C ARG A 65 -7.85 8.27 1.59
N LEU A 66 -8.22 7.32 0.75
CA LEU A 66 -7.53 7.05 -0.49
C LEU A 66 -8.21 7.92 -1.56
N PRO A 67 -7.55 8.97 -2.09
CA PRO A 67 -8.21 9.91 -3.00
C PRO A 67 -8.84 9.24 -4.22
N ARG A 68 -8.27 8.12 -4.67
CA ARG A 68 -8.83 7.31 -5.77
C ARG A 68 -10.07 6.52 -5.36
N LEU A 69 -10.16 6.06 -4.12
CA LEU A 69 -11.34 5.36 -3.59
C LEU A 69 -12.50 6.34 -3.36
N ASP A 70 -12.19 7.57 -2.98
CA ASP A 70 -13.16 8.67 -2.96
C ASP A 70 -13.60 9.04 -4.38
N ALA A 71 -12.66 9.12 -5.33
CA ALA A 71 -12.98 9.28 -6.75
C ALA A 71 -13.88 8.14 -7.26
N LEU A 72 -13.72 6.90 -6.77
CA LEU A 72 -14.60 5.78 -7.12
C LEU A 72 -16.03 5.94 -6.61
N ARG A 73 -16.22 6.48 -5.40
CA ARG A 73 -17.57 6.84 -4.91
C ARG A 73 -18.17 7.97 -5.74
N TYR A 74 -17.33 8.86 -6.25
CA TYR A 74 -17.76 10.00 -7.04
C TYR A 74 -18.03 9.69 -8.51
N ILE A 75 -17.34 8.73 -9.14
CA ILE A 75 -17.53 8.38 -10.57
C ILE A 75 -19.00 8.05 -10.92
N PRO A 76 -19.74 7.22 -10.15
CA PRO A 76 -21.16 6.96 -10.39
C PRO A 76 -22.03 8.20 -10.26
N ILE A 77 -21.71 9.08 -9.30
CA ILE A 77 -22.43 10.34 -9.07
C ILE A 77 -22.19 11.30 -10.24
N TYR A 78 -20.93 11.48 -10.63
CA TYR A 78 -20.52 12.30 -11.76
C TYR A 78 -21.07 11.79 -13.10
N GLN A 79 -21.25 10.47 -13.26
CA GLN A 79 -21.88 9.90 -14.44
C GLN A 79 -23.37 10.26 -14.58
N GLN A 80 -24.07 10.49 -13.46
CA GLN A 80 -25.49 10.85 -13.44
C GLN A 80 -25.73 12.34 -13.72
N ASP A 81 -24.71 13.19 -13.60
CA ASP A 81 -24.80 14.62 -13.90
C ASP A 81 -25.00 14.84 -15.41
N VAL A 82 -26.04 15.56 -15.80
CA VAL A 82 -26.40 15.79 -17.22
C VAL A 82 -25.35 16.60 -17.98
N SER A 83 -24.50 17.34 -17.26
CA SER A 83 -23.47 18.25 -17.78
C SER A 83 -22.05 17.67 -17.71
N HIS A 84 -21.87 16.43 -17.23
CA HIS A 84 -20.55 15.87 -17.00
C HIS A 84 -19.69 15.81 -18.27
N ASN A 85 -18.40 16.09 -18.10
CA ASN A 85 -17.43 15.96 -19.18
C ASN A 85 -17.20 14.47 -19.49
N LYS A 86 -17.66 14.02 -20.66
CA LYS A 86 -17.57 12.63 -21.13
C LYS A 86 -16.12 12.12 -21.26
N SER A 87 -15.18 12.98 -21.64
CA SER A 87 -13.76 12.63 -21.74
C SER A 87 -13.14 12.42 -20.36
N LEU A 88 -13.48 13.27 -19.39
CA LEU A 88 -13.04 13.12 -17.99
C LEU A 88 -13.61 11.85 -17.35
N LEU A 89 -14.89 11.55 -17.57
CA LEU A 89 -15.52 10.31 -17.08
C LEU A 89 -14.86 9.07 -17.70
N ARG A 90 -14.56 9.12 -19.01
CA ARG A 90 -13.87 8.03 -19.70
C ARG A 90 -12.44 7.85 -19.17
N LEU A 91 -11.71 8.95 -18.96
CA LEU A 91 -10.36 8.93 -18.38
C LEU A 91 -10.37 8.35 -16.95
N ALA A 92 -11.32 8.76 -16.11
CA ALA A 92 -11.46 8.27 -14.75
C ALA A 92 -11.75 6.75 -14.70
N LYS A 93 -12.61 6.26 -15.60
CA LYS A 93 -12.89 4.82 -15.76
C LYS A 93 -11.67 4.03 -16.28
N LEU A 94 -10.94 4.58 -17.25
CA LEU A 94 -9.72 3.95 -17.77
C LEU A 94 -8.59 3.93 -16.71
N GLY A 95 -8.41 5.01 -15.97
CA GLY A 95 -7.45 5.09 -14.86
C GLY A 95 -7.77 4.13 -13.71
N PHE A 96 -9.06 3.82 -13.49
CA PHE A 96 -9.48 2.78 -12.56
C PHE A 96 -9.12 1.37 -13.06
N ASN A 97 -9.42 1.06 -14.32
CA ASN A 97 -9.08 -0.25 -14.91
C ASN A 97 -7.56 -0.48 -14.99
N LEU A 98 -6.77 0.57 -15.24
CA LEU A 98 -5.29 0.51 -15.18
C LEU A 98 -4.78 0.27 -13.75
N LEU A 99 -5.53 0.65 -12.73
CA LEU A 99 -5.18 0.37 -11.33
C LEU A 99 -5.68 -1.00 -10.86
N GLN A 100 -6.74 -1.52 -11.48
CA GLN A 100 -7.17 -2.90 -11.33
C GLN A 100 -6.13 -3.88 -11.92
N SER A 101 -5.28 -3.42 -12.86
CA SER A 101 -4.10 -4.18 -13.31
C SER A 101 -2.90 -4.08 -12.34
N LEU A 102 -3.16 -3.96 -11.03
CA LEU A 102 -2.16 -4.16 -9.97
C LEU A 102 -1.77 -5.64 -9.86
N HIS A 103 -1.48 -6.31 -10.98
CA HIS A 103 -0.89 -7.65 -11.03
C HIS A 103 0.32 -7.75 -10.11
N LYS A 104 1.06 -6.65 -9.89
CA LYS A 104 2.23 -6.59 -9.01
C LYS A 104 1.89 -6.71 -7.52
N LYS A 105 0.80 -6.07 -7.06
CA LYS A 105 0.32 -6.23 -5.68
C LYS A 105 -0.28 -7.62 -5.49
N GLU A 106 -1.05 -8.09 -6.47
CA GLU A 106 -1.62 -9.42 -6.47
C GLU A 106 -0.53 -10.50 -6.45
N LEU A 107 0.53 -10.36 -7.25
CA LEU A 107 1.70 -11.25 -7.24
C LEU A 107 2.47 -11.20 -5.92
N SER A 108 2.62 -10.01 -5.33
CA SER A 108 3.21 -9.87 -3.99
C SER A 108 2.38 -10.60 -2.93
N GLN A 109 1.06 -10.52 -3.03
CA GLN A 109 0.13 -11.15 -2.08
C GLN A 109 0.06 -12.67 -2.29
N LEU A 110 0.00 -13.14 -3.53
CA LEU A 110 0.08 -14.57 -3.87
C LEU A 110 1.41 -15.18 -3.42
N SER A 111 2.51 -14.42 -3.55
CA SER A 111 3.81 -14.83 -3.01
C SER A 111 3.74 -14.92 -1.49
N ASN A 112 3.22 -13.89 -0.80
CA ASN A 112 3.04 -13.92 0.66
C ASN A 112 2.22 -15.14 1.12
N ASP A 113 1.06 -15.38 0.50
CA ASP A 113 0.18 -16.51 0.82
C ASP A 113 0.88 -17.85 0.60
N THR A 114 1.71 -17.94 -0.44
CA THR A 114 2.54 -19.13 -0.69
C THR A 114 3.52 -19.37 0.45
N TYR A 115 4.19 -18.33 0.96
CA TYR A 115 5.13 -18.46 2.08
C TYR A 115 4.42 -18.70 3.43
N ASP A 116 3.21 -18.20 3.61
CA ASP A 116 2.50 -18.26 4.89
C ASP A 116 1.66 -19.52 5.09
N ALA A 117 1.01 -20.03 4.03
CA ALA A 117 0.00 -21.06 4.17
C ALA A 117 0.19 -22.28 3.26
N TYR A 118 0.73 -22.12 2.05
CA TYR A 118 0.66 -23.18 1.02
C TYR A 118 1.97 -23.92 0.76
N GLY A 119 3.12 -23.25 0.86
CA GLY A 119 4.43 -23.82 0.55
C GLY A 119 5.03 -24.57 1.74
N THR A 120 5.56 -25.77 1.50
CA THR A 120 6.46 -26.41 2.46
C THR A 120 7.79 -25.66 2.49
N TYR A 121 8.51 -25.70 3.62
CA TYR A 121 9.77 -24.95 3.75
C TYR A 121 10.77 -25.32 2.65
N GLU A 122 10.89 -26.61 2.31
CA GLU A 122 11.76 -27.11 1.26
C GLU A 122 11.39 -26.54 -0.12
N GLU A 123 10.09 -26.45 -0.44
CA GLU A 123 9.61 -25.81 -1.67
C GLU A 123 9.88 -24.29 -1.68
N LEU A 124 9.70 -23.62 -0.53
CA LEU A 124 10.00 -22.20 -0.38
C LEU A 124 11.48 -21.89 -0.59
N VAL A 125 12.40 -22.77 -0.17
CA VAL A 125 13.83 -22.63 -0.48
C VAL A 125 14.07 -22.65 -1.99
N ILE A 126 13.46 -23.61 -2.70
CA ILE A 126 13.63 -23.74 -4.15
C ILE A 126 13.05 -22.50 -4.85
N PHE A 127 11.85 -22.06 -4.45
CA PHE A 127 11.23 -20.85 -4.99
C PHE A 127 12.07 -19.59 -4.74
N THR A 128 12.55 -19.40 -3.51
CA THR A 128 13.45 -18.30 -3.15
C THR A 128 14.66 -18.29 -4.08
N ASN A 129 15.33 -19.44 -4.24
CA ASN A 129 16.51 -19.56 -5.10
C ASN A 129 16.21 -19.31 -6.58
N ALA A 130 15.01 -19.67 -7.07
CA ALA A 130 14.58 -19.34 -8.42
C ALA A 130 14.43 -17.82 -8.59
N VAL A 131 13.75 -17.14 -7.66
CA VAL A 131 13.59 -15.68 -7.68
C VAL A 131 14.93 -14.96 -7.59
N GLN A 132 15.87 -15.43 -6.73
CA GLN A 132 17.20 -14.82 -6.66
C GLN A 132 17.96 -14.91 -7.98
N ARG A 133 17.84 -16.05 -8.68
CA ARG A 133 18.45 -16.27 -10.02
C ARG A 133 17.74 -15.50 -11.14
N TRP A 134 16.45 -15.23 -10.98
CA TRP A 134 15.61 -14.47 -11.92
C TRP A 134 15.72 -14.97 -13.37
N SER A 135 15.62 -16.29 -13.56
CA SER A 135 15.75 -16.93 -14.86
C SER A 135 14.59 -17.88 -15.15
N ILE A 136 14.10 -17.88 -16.38
CA ILE A 136 13.05 -18.80 -16.85
C ILE A 136 13.50 -20.27 -16.77
N ALA A 137 14.81 -20.53 -16.85
CA ALA A 137 15.36 -21.88 -16.72
C ALA A 137 15.09 -22.52 -15.35
N CYS A 138 14.85 -21.71 -14.31
CA CYS A 138 14.51 -22.22 -12.97
C CYS A 138 13.08 -22.79 -12.91
N MET A 139 12.25 -22.62 -13.94
CA MET A 139 10.88 -23.15 -13.99
C MET A 139 10.81 -24.66 -13.81
N ASP A 140 11.79 -25.40 -14.31
CA ASP A 140 11.79 -26.87 -14.24
C ASP A 140 12.05 -27.41 -12.84
N GLU A 141 12.69 -26.60 -11.99
CA GLU A 141 13.01 -26.94 -10.60
C GLU A 141 11.82 -26.75 -9.65
N LEU A 142 10.81 -25.95 -10.05
CA LEU A 142 9.70 -25.55 -9.19
C LEU A 142 8.55 -26.59 -9.18
N PRO A 143 7.83 -26.70 -8.05
CA PRO A 143 6.54 -27.41 -8.01
C PRO A 143 5.53 -26.82 -9.00
N SER A 144 4.67 -27.67 -9.56
CA SER A 144 3.73 -27.29 -10.64
C SER A 144 2.85 -26.08 -10.32
N TYR A 145 2.41 -25.91 -9.07
CA TYR A 145 1.59 -24.77 -8.66
C TYR A 145 2.39 -23.45 -8.54
N MET A 146 3.66 -23.52 -8.12
CA MET A 146 4.56 -22.37 -8.01
C MET A 146 5.05 -21.88 -9.36
N LYS A 147 5.14 -22.76 -10.36
CA LYS A 147 5.52 -22.41 -11.75
C LYS A 147 4.64 -21.29 -12.30
N LEU A 148 3.33 -21.32 -12.02
CA LEU A 148 2.40 -20.30 -12.48
C LEU A 148 2.71 -18.93 -11.90
N ILE A 149 2.96 -18.87 -10.59
CA ILE A 149 3.31 -17.63 -9.87
C ILE A 149 4.64 -17.09 -10.38
N TYR A 150 5.67 -17.95 -10.48
CA TYR A 150 7.00 -17.54 -10.91
C TYR A 150 7.02 -17.06 -12.36
N LYS A 151 6.32 -17.76 -13.26
CA LYS A 151 6.18 -17.31 -14.65
C LYS A 151 5.49 -15.96 -14.73
N SER A 152 4.36 -15.81 -14.02
CA SER A 152 3.62 -14.54 -14.01
C SER A 152 4.48 -13.38 -13.47
N LEU A 153 5.33 -13.66 -12.48
CA LEU A 153 6.31 -12.70 -12.00
C LEU A 153 7.31 -12.30 -13.09
N LEU A 154 7.90 -13.25 -13.80
CA LEU A 154 8.85 -12.94 -14.88
C LEU A 154 8.19 -12.16 -16.02
N ASP A 155 7.03 -12.62 -16.50
CA ASP A 155 6.29 -12.01 -17.62
C ASP A 155 5.95 -10.54 -17.31
N VAL A 156 5.51 -10.23 -16.08
CA VAL A 156 5.20 -8.83 -15.68
C VAL A 156 6.43 -7.93 -15.70
N TYR A 157 7.59 -8.42 -15.26
CA TYR A 157 8.81 -7.62 -15.24
C TYR A 157 9.44 -7.49 -16.63
N GLU A 158 9.29 -8.49 -17.49
CA GLU A 158 9.68 -8.41 -18.90
C GLU A 158 8.83 -7.36 -19.64
N GLU A 159 7.51 -7.36 -19.46
CA GLU A 159 6.62 -6.34 -20.04
C GLU A 159 6.99 -4.92 -19.54
N MET A 160 7.36 -4.78 -18.27
CA MET A 160 7.87 -3.52 -17.73
C MET A 160 9.15 -3.10 -18.44
N GLU A 161 10.12 -3.99 -18.62
CA GLU A 161 11.38 -3.69 -19.30
C GLU A 161 11.16 -3.27 -20.74
N GLU A 162 10.33 -3.98 -21.49
CA GLU A 162 9.98 -3.63 -22.87
C GLU A 162 9.31 -2.25 -22.96
N THR A 163 8.45 -1.94 -21.99
CA THR A 163 7.77 -0.63 -21.92
C THR A 163 8.77 0.47 -21.62
N MET A 164 9.62 0.30 -20.60
CA MET A 164 10.60 1.31 -20.20
C MET A 164 11.77 1.44 -21.18
N ALA A 165 12.07 0.41 -21.96
CA ALA A 165 13.07 0.46 -23.03
C ALA A 165 12.71 1.50 -24.10
N LYS A 166 11.41 1.70 -24.39
CA LYS A 166 10.93 2.72 -25.34
C LYS A 166 11.26 4.14 -24.89
N GLU A 167 11.45 4.33 -23.58
CA GLU A 167 11.83 5.61 -22.96
C GLU A 167 13.32 5.68 -22.61
N GLY A 168 14.12 4.67 -22.97
CA GLY A 168 15.55 4.61 -22.62
C GLY A 168 15.81 4.36 -21.12
N LYS A 169 14.82 3.84 -20.38
CA LYS A 169 14.84 3.67 -18.92
C LYS A 169 14.67 2.23 -18.46
N ALA A 170 14.99 1.26 -19.33
CA ALA A 170 14.88 -0.17 -19.00
C ALA A 170 15.67 -0.53 -17.73
N HIS A 171 16.80 0.14 -17.47
CA HIS A 171 17.62 -0.10 -16.29
C HIS A 171 16.90 0.22 -14.97
N HIS A 172 15.89 1.10 -14.97
CA HIS A 172 15.08 1.36 -13.77
C HIS A 172 14.36 0.10 -13.27
N VAL A 173 14.03 -0.85 -14.16
CA VAL A 173 13.38 -2.10 -13.77
C VAL A 173 14.29 -2.99 -12.93
N ASN A 174 15.62 -2.85 -13.06
CA ASN A 174 16.56 -3.60 -12.22
C ASN A 174 16.38 -3.26 -10.73
N TYR A 175 16.14 -1.99 -10.38
CA TYR A 175 15.84 -1.61 -8.99
C TYR A 175 14.58 -2.33 -8.47
N ALA A 176 13.55 -2.46 -9.31
CA ALA A 176 12.33 -3.18 -8.94
C ALA A 176 12.58 -4.69 -8.79
N LYS A 177 13.38 -5.31 -9.66
CA LYS A 177 13.76 -6.73 -9.54
C LYS A 177 14.50 -6.99 -8.23
N GLU A 178 15.47 -6.15 -7.89
CA GLU A 178 16.22 -6.28 -6.64
C GLU A 178 15.33 -6.06 -5.39
N ALA A 179 14.38 -5.12 -5.45
CA ALA A 179 13.42 -4.92 -4.37
C ALA A 179 12.48 -6.12 -4.16
N MET A 180 12.07 -6.79 -5.24
CA MET A 180 11.30 -8.03 -5.17
C MET A 180 12.12 -9.18 -4.56
N LYS A 181 13.39 -9.33 -4.98
CA LYS A 181 14.31 -10.32 -4.39
C LYS A 181 14.55 -10.10 -2.90
N GLU A 182 14.69 -8.84 -2.48
CA GLU A 182 14.81 -8.47 -1.07
C GLU A 182 13.55 -8.88 -0.29
N MET A 183 12.35 -8.56 -0.81
CA MET A 183 11.08 -8.93 -0.18
C MET A 183 10.92 -10.45 -0.02
N ILE A 184 11.20 -11.23 -1.07
CA ILE A 184 11.13 -12.69 -1.03
C ILE A 184 12.15 -13.29 -0.03
N THR A 185 13.34 -12.70 0.09
CA THR A 185 14.32 -13.10 1.11
C THR A 185 13.77 -12.90 2.53
N ASN A 186 13.05 -11.79 2.77
CA ASN A 186 12.44 -11.54 4.08
C ASN A 186 11.29 -12.52 4.38
N PHE A 187 10.47 -12.89 3.40
CA PHE A 187 9.49 -13.97 3.58
C PHE A 187 10.14 -15.30 3.95
N MET A 188 11.27 -15.62 3.32
CA MET A 188 12.03 -16.83 3.65
C MET A 188 12.57 -16.81 5.08
N ALA A 189 13.04 -15.66 5.56
CA ALA A 189 13.48 -15.47 6.94
C ALA A 189 12.33 -15.68 7.94
N GLU A 190 11.15 -15.13 7.67
CA GLU A 190 9.95 -15.35 8.50
C GLU A 190 9.49 -16.82 8.49
N ALA A 191 9.51 -17.47 7.33
CA ALA A 191 9.20 -18.90 7.21
C ALA A 191 10.19 -19.77 8.01
N LYS A 192 11.47 -19.36 8.06
CA LYS A 192 12.49 -20.02 8.90
C LYS A 192 12.19 -19.86 10.39
N TRP A 193 11.85 -18.66 10.85
CA TRP A 193 11.45 -18.45 12.24
C TRP A 193 10.25 -19.32 12.62
N ARG A 194 9.24 -19.41 11.75
CA ARG A 194 8.07 -20.29 11.94
C ARG A 194 8.45 -21.76 12.05
N ARG A 195 9.32 -22.25 11.15
CA ARG A 195 9.79 -23.64 11.15
C ARG A 195 10.55 -24.01 12.44
N GLU A 196 11.42 -23.12 12.89
CA GLU A 196 12.31 -23.36 14.03
C GLU A 196 11.62 -23.07 15.38
N GLY A 197 10.40 -22.51 15.36
CA GLY A 197 9.74 -22.01 16.58
C GLY A 197 10.50 -20.86 17.22
N TYR A 198 11.32 -20.15 16.45
CA TYR A 198 12.15 -19.06 16.91
C TYR A 198 11.32 -17.79 17.11
N ILE A 199 11.47 -17.16 18.27
CA ILE A 199 10.82 -15.89 18.59
C ILE A 199 11.88 -14.78 18.41
N PRO A 200 11.77 -13.94 17.37
CA PRO A 200 12.71 -12.85 17.15
C PRO A 200 12.60 -11.77 18.22
N THR A 201 13.69 -11.04 18.44
CA THR A 201 13.66 -9.78 19.20
C THR A 201 12.81 -8.73 18.47
N VAL A 202 12.40 -7.67 19.17
CA VAL A 202 11.64 -6.57 18.57
C VAL A 202 12.45 -5.93 17.43
N GLU A 203 13.75 -5.79 17.60
CA GLU A 203 14.68 -5.23 16.63
C GLU A 203 14.81 -6.12 15.39
N GLU A 204 14.99 -7.43 15.56
CA GLU A 204 15.04 -8.38 14.45
C GLU A 204 13.72 -8.42 13.70
N HIS A 205 12.59 -8.49 14.42
CA HIS A 205 11.26 -8.44 13.84
C HIS A 205 11.07 -7.14 13.04
N LYS A 206 11.45 -5.98 13.58
CA LYS A 206 11.39 -4.71 12.83
C LYS A 206 12.25 -4.74 11.57
N SER A 207 13.43 -5.33 11.61
CA SER A 207 14.34 -5.36 10.44
C SER A 207 13.85 -6.26 9.30
N VAL A 208 13.15 -7.36 9.60
CA VAL A 208 12.63 -8.32 8.61
C VAL A 208 11.18 -8.02 8.25
N SER A 209 10.31 -7.88 9.25
CA SER A 209 8.88 -7.73 9.07
C SER A 209 8.48 -6.40 8.42
N PHE A 210 9.30 -5.34 8.57
CA PHE A 210 9.08 -4.08 7.85
C PHE A 210 9.42 -4.17 6.37
N MET A 211 10.30 -5.10 5.99
CA MET A 211 10.74 -5.28 4.63
C MET A 211 9.83 -6.25 3.87
N SER A 212 9.33 -7.28 4.56
CA SER A 212 8.34 -8.22 4.02
C SER A 212 6.96 -7.60 3.78
N CYS A 213 6.61 -6.46 4.39
CA CYS A 213 5.31 -5.80 4.12
C CYS A 213 5.16 -5.24 2.68
N GLY A 214 6.26 -5.22 1.91
CA GLY A 214 6.24 -4.90 0.48
C GLY A 214 6.13 -3.41 0.12
N TYR A 215 5.99 -2.49 1.08
CA TYR A 215 5.85 -1.05 0.77
C TYR A 215 7.08 -0.43 0.11
N LYS A 216 8.29 -0.85 0.48
CA LYS A 216 9.53 -0.46 -0.20
C LYS A 216 9.51 -0.92 -1.67
N MET A 217 9.17 -2.19 -1.90
CA MET A 217 9.05 -2.77 -3.25
C MET A 217 7.98 -2.03 -4.07
N LEU A 218 6.80 -1.80 -3.51
CA LEU A 218 5.71 -1.08 -4.19
C LEU A 218 6.11 0.36 -4.54
N THR A 219 6.87 1.05 -3.68
CA THR A 219 7.35 2.40 -3.94
C THR A 219 8.33 2.40 -5.12
N ILE A 220 9.32 1.51 -5.10
CA ILE A 220 10.30 1.37 -6.19
C ILE A 220 9.60 1.02 -7.50
N VAL A 221 8.70 0.04 -7.49
CA VAL A 221 7.90 -0.35 -8.66
C VAL A 221 7.04 0.82 -9.18
N GLY A 222 6.50 1.64 -8.27
CA GLY A 222 5.76 2.84 -8.63
C GLY A 222 6.64 3.86 -9.35
N PHE A 223 7.86 4.07 -8.88
CA PHE A 223 8.82 5.02 -9.45
C PHE A 223 9.24 4.67 -10.88
N VAL A 224 9.33 3.38 -11.22
CA VAL A 224 9.70 2.92 -12.57
C VAL A 224 8.85 3.60 -13.66
N GLY A 225 7.54 3.75 -13.44
CA GLY A 225 6.60 4.29 -14.44
C GLY A 225 6.35 5.81 -14.35
N MET A 226 7.11 6.56 -13.57
CA MET A 226 6.83 7.99 -13.31
C MET A 226 7.51 8.97 -14.28
N GLY A 227 8.09 8.48 -15.38
CA GLY A 227 8.65 9.34 -16.42
C GLY A 227 9.93 10.07 -15.98
N ASP A 228 10.11 11.33 -16.40
CA ASP A 228 11.35 12.10 -16.21
C ASP A 228 11.53 12.69 -14.80
N ILE A 229 10.50 12.63 -13.96
CA ILE A 229 10.59 13.15 -12.57
C ILE A 229 11.47 12.25 -11.68
N ILE A 230 11.63 10.98 -12.07
CA ILE A 230 12.39 9.98 -11.33
C ILE A 230 13.77 9.80 -11.96
N THR A 231 14.78 9.78 -11.09
CA THR A 231 16.19 9.56 -11.42
C THR A 231 16.74 8.38 -10.61
N ASP A 232 17.96 7.95 -10.91
CA ASP A 232 18.64 6.88 -10.17
C ASP A 232 18.78 7.25 -8.67
N GLU A 233 19.01 8.53 -8.34
CA GLU A 233 19.06 9.00 -6.94
C GLU A 233 17.73 8.81 -6.22
N SER A 234 16.60 8.84 -6.93
CA SER A 234 15.28 8.58 -6.34
C SER A 234 15.17 7.13 -5.90
N PHE A 235 15.70 6.18 -6.67
CA PHE A 235 15.74 4.77 -6.31
C PHE A 235 16.71 4.52 -5.16
N GLU A 236 17.91 5.09 -5.23
CA GLU A 236 18.91 5.00 -4.16
C GLU A 236 18.39 5.56 -2.83
N TRP A 237 17.65 6.68 -2.88
CA TRP A 237 17.00 7.25 -1.72
C TRP A 237 16.02 6.25 -1.08
N VAL A 238 15.19 5.56 -1.85
CA VAL A 238 14.27 4.53 -1.32
C VAL A 238 15.04 3.31 -0.78
N LEU A 239 16.09 2.88 -1.48
CA LEU A 239 16.95 1.77 -1.07
C LEU A 239 17.63 2.02 0.28
N GLY A 240 17.99 3.28 0.57
CA GLY A 240 18.53 3.72 1.85
C GLY A 240 17.56 3.64 3.04
N ASN A 241 16.32 3.18 2.83
CA ASN A 241 15.28 3.05 3.85
C ASN A 241 15.06 4.35 4.65
N PRO A 242 14.64 5.44 3.98
CA PRO A 242 14.47 6.74 4.59
C PRO A 242 13.29 6.70 5.57
N PRO A 243 13.18 7.68 6.50
CA PRO A 243 12.15 7.68 7.53
C PRO A 243 10.72 7.50 7.00
N LEU A 244 10.41 8.06 5.83
CA LEU A 244 9.09 7.92 5.20
C LEU A 244 8.75 6.47 4.86
N ILE A 245 9.70 5.74 4.27
CA ILE A 245 9.50 4.32 3.91
C ILE A 245 9.34 3.49 5.18
N LYS A 246 10.20 3.71 6.18
CA LYS A 246 10.11 3.05 7.49
C LYS A 246 8.75 3.27 8.15
N ALA A 247 8.28 4.51 8.22
CA ALA A 247 6.98 4.84 8.80
C ALA A 247 5.82 4.19 8.02
N SER A 248 5.87 4.19 6.69
CA SER A 248 4.84 3.55 5.87
C SER A 248 4.79 2.03 6.04
N SER A 249 5.96 1.38 6.13
CA SER A 249 6.10 -0.05 6.40
C SER A 249 5.61 -0.41 7.80
N GLU A 250 5.92 0.41 8.81
CA GLU A 250 5.45 0.21 10.18
C GLU A 250 3.93 0.31 10.28
N ILE A 251 3.32 1.32 9.63
CA ILE A 251 1.85 1.43 9.55
C ILE A 251 1.25 0.20 8.88
N CYS A 252 1.81 -0.25 7.75
CA CYS A 252 1.32 -1.42 7.04
C CYS A 252 1.37 -2.68 7.92
N ARG A 253 2.54 -2.97 8.50
CA ARG A 253 2.76 -4.18 9.30
C ARG A 253 1.89 -4.19 10.55
N LEU A 254 1.82 -3.09 11.29
CA LEU A 254 0.99 -3.02 12.50
C LEU A 254 -0.50 -3.19 12.19
N MET A 255 -0.99 -2.58 11.11
CA MET A 255 -2.39 -2.78 10.71
C MET A 255 -2.66 -4.22 10.29
N ASP A 256 -1.75 -4.84 9.55
CA ASP A 256 -1.86 -6.23 9.13
C ASP A 256 -1.87 -7.19 10.34
N ASP A 257 -0.93 -7.03 11.27
CA ASP A 257 -0.84 -7.85 12.49
C ASP A 257 -2.11 -7.71 13.38
N ILE A 258 -2.65 -6.50 13.52
CA ILE A 258 -3.89 -6.25 14.28
C ILE A 258 -5.09 -6.95 13.64
N VAL A 259 -5.19 -6.95 12.31
CA VAL A 259 -6.28 -7.61 11.58
C VAL A 259 -6.08 -9.12 11.61
N GLY A 260 -4.86 -9.62 11.38
CA GLY A 260 -4.51 -11.04 11.39
C GLY A 260 -4.80 -11.71 12.74
N HIS A 261 -4.57 -11.01 13.86
CA HIS A 261 -4.95 -11.52 15.19
C HIS A 261 -6.47 -11.67 15.37
N LYS A 262 -7.32 -10.92 14.66
CA LYS A 262 -8.78 -11.03 14.78
C LYS A 262 -9.38 -12.18 13.97
N VAL A 263 -8.61 -12.74 13.04
CA VAL A 263 -9.06 -13.78 12.10
C VAL A 263 -8.56 -15.18 12.51
N ARG A 264 -7.63 -15.26 13.47
CA ARG A 264 -7.21 -16.51 14.14
C ARG A 264 -8.02 -16.75 15.41
#